data_AF-A0A2U8HHB5-F1
#
_entry.id   AF-A0A2U8HHB5-F1
#
_cell.length_a   1.000
_cell.length_b   1.000
_cell.length_c   1.000
_cell.angle_alpha   90.00
_cell.angle_beta   90.00
_cell.angle_gamma   90.00
#
_symmetry.space_group_name_H-M   'P 1'
#
loop_
_entity.id
_entity.type
_entity.pdbx_description
1 polymer ?
#
loop_
_entity_poly.entity_id
_entity_poly.type
_entity_poly.pdbx_seq_one_letter_code
_entity_poly.pdbx_strand_id
1 'polypeptide(L)' 'MAVMDHISHIWPNMAELALDLGKPYSTVAAWKHRGSIPAKYDFEIVEAAKRRGHSLTFEELARARVAVRGRSAA' A
#
# COMPACT_ATOMS: atom_id res chain seq x y z
N MET A 1 9.02 -3.06 -9.14
CA MET A 1 8.82 -2.75 -7.72
C MET A 1 7.34 -2.80 -7.43
N ALA A 2 6.94 -3.56 -6.40
CA ALA A 2 5.55 -3.64 -5.98
C ALA A 2 5.13 -2.36 -5.25
N VAL A 3 3.84 -2.03 -5.21
CA VAL A 3 3.30 -0.97 -4.33
C VAL A 3 3.82 -1.13 -2.90
N MET A 4 3.91 -2.38 -2.44
CA MET A 4 4.46 -2.74 -1.13
C MET A 4 5.91 -2.31 -0.92
N ASP A 5 6.74 -2.35 -1.96
CA ASP A 5 8.13 -1.97 -1.87
C ASP A 5 8.24 -0.45 -1.69
N HIS A 6 7.36 0.30 -2.35
CA HIS A 6 7.31 1.75 -2.27
C HIS A 6 6.86 2.25 -0.88
N ILE A 7 5.92 1.56 -0.23
CA ILE A 7 5.43 1.94 1.10
C ILE A 7 6.20 1.29 2.26
N SER A 8 7.17 0.42 1.96
CA SER A 8 7.97 -0.28 2.97
C SER A 8 8.82 0.64 3.85
N HIS A 9 9.13 1.85 3.35
CA HIS A 9 9.82 2.87 4.13
C HIS A 9 8.93 3.52 5.21
N ILE A 10 7.60 3.46 5.07
CA ILE A 10 6.61 3.98 6.04
C ILE A 10 6.17 2.86 6.99
N TRP A 11 5.95 1.67 6.43
CA TRP A 11 5.58 0.47 7.17
C TRP A 11 6.54 -0.67 6.82
N PRO A 12 7.56 -0.93 7.67
CA PRO A 12 8.49 -2.03 7.44
C PRO A 12 7.79 -3.39 7.54
N ASN A 13 6.64 -3.46 8.24
CA ASN A 13 5.86 -4.68 8.38
C ASN A 13 4.38 -4.50 8.00
N MET A 14 3.80 -5.52 7.36
CA MET A 14 2.38 -5.58 6.99
C MET A 14 1.47 -5.57 8.22
N ALA A 15 1.95 -6.06 9.37
CA ALA A 15 1.24 -5.99 10.64
C ALA A 15 1.08 -4.53 11.11
N GLU A 16 2.09 -3.68 10.91
CA GLU A 16 2.00 -2.27 11.26
C GLU A 16 1.03 -1.52 10.36
N LEU A 17 1.07 -1.80 9.05
CA LEU A 17 0.10 -1.26 8.10
C LEU A 17 -1.34 -1.68 8.48
N ALA A 18 -1.53 -2.95 8.85
CA ALA A 18 -2.83 -3.46 9.29
C ALA A 18 -3.33 -2.76 10.56
N LEU A 19 -2.45 -2.53 11.53
CA LEU A 19 -2.76 -1.79 12.76
C LEU A 19 -3.14 -0.33 12.47
N ASP A 20 -2.39 0.37 11.62
CA ASP A 20 -2.64 1.78 11.29
C ASP A 20 -3.95 1.98 10.50
N LEU A 21 -4.28 1.00 9.64
CA LEU A 21 -5.53 0.95 8.90
C LEU A 21 -6.70 0.39 9.72
N GLY A 22 -6.46 -0.15 10.92
CA GLY A 22 -7.46 -0.85 11.71
C GLY A 22 -8.09 -2.04 10.98
N LYS A 23 -7.34 -2.71 10.10
CA LYS A 23 -7.81 -3.87 9.30
C LYS A 23 -7.18 -5.17 9.80
N PRO A 24 -7.84 -6.32 9.57
CA PRO A 24 -7.23 -7.62 9.81
C PRO A 24 -5.98 -7.81 8.95
N TYR A 25 -4.93 -8.40 9.54
CA TYR A 25 -3.69 -8.76 8.83
C TYR A 25 -3.96 -9.61 7.58
N SER A 26 -4.93 -10.52 7.64
CA SER A 26 -5.36 -11.36 6.51
C SER A 26 -5.77 -10.56 5.28
N THR A 27 -6.37 -9.38 5.49
CA THR A 27 -6.78 -8.47 4.40
C THR A 27 -5.54 -7.88 3.71
N VAL A 28 -4.58 -7.40 4.50
CA VAL A 28 -3.32 -6.82 3.99
C VAL A 28 -2.44 -7.90 3.34
N ALA A 29 -2.40 -9.11 3.91
CA ALA A 29 -1.72 -10.26 3.33
C ALA A 29 -2.30 -10.65 1.96
N ALA A 30 -3.62 -10.60 1.79
CA ALA A 30 -4.28 -10.81 0.50
C ALA A 30 -3.88 -9.75 -0.54
N TRP A 31 -3.66 -8.50 -0.14
CA TRP A 31 -3.16 -7.45 -1.05
C TRP A 31 -1.72 -7.71 -1.48
N LYS A 32 -0.86 -8.16 -0.56
CA LYS A 32 0.52 -8.57 -0.88
C LYS A 32 0.54 -9.73 -1.87
N HIS A 33 -0.27 -10.76 -1.62
CA HIS A 33 -0.40 -11.91 -2.51
C HIS A 33 -0.92 -11.50 -3.90
N ARG A 34 -1.83 -10.54 -3.98
CA ARG A 34 -2.30 -9.96 -5.25
C ARG A 34 -1.30 -9.00 -5.89
N GLY A 35 -0.25 -8.59 -5.17
CA GLY A 35 0.73 -7.59 -5.62
C GLY A 35 0.16 -6.17 -5.74
N SER A 36 -1.08 -5.93 -5.30
CA SER A 36 -1.75 -4.64 -5.46
C SER A 36 -2.74 -4.39 -4.33
N ILE A 37 -2.80 -3.14 -3.90
CA ILE A 37 -3.78 -2.65 -2.93
C ILE A 37 -4.97 -2.06 -3.70
N PRO A 38 -6.23 -2.38 -3.34
CA PRO A 38 -7.42 -1.78 -3.96
C PRO A 38 -7.52 -0.26 -3.72
N ALA A 39 -7.95 0.49 -4.74
CA ALA A 39 -8.01 1.97 -4.71
C ALA A 39 -8.87 2.55 -3.60
N LYS A 40 -9.89 1.80 -3.16
CA LYS A 40 -10.76 2.21 -2.05
C LYS A 40 -10.02 2.40 -0.72
N TYR A 41 -8.83 1.81 -0.56
CA TYR A 41 -8.00 1.94 0.64
C TYR A 41 -6.95 3.06 0.53
N ASP A 42 -6.83 3.72 -0.62
CA ASP A 42 -5.78 4.75 -0.82
C ASP A 42 -5.97 5.91 0.17
N PHE A 43 -7.21 6.29 0.47
CA PHE A 43 -7.51 7.34 1.45
C PHE A 43 -7.05 6.94 2.86
N GLU A 44 -7.42 5.74 3.32
CA GLU A 44 -7.01 5.23 4.64
C GLU A 44 -5.49 5.13 4.75
N ILE A 45 -4.79 4.74 3.67
CA ILE A 45 -3.32 4.63 3.64
C ILE A 45 -2.66 6.01 3.67
N VAL A 46 -3.14 6.97 2.89
CA VAL A 46 -2.61 8.35 2.91
C VAL A 46 -2.81 8.98 4.29
N GLU A 47 -3.97 8.78 4.91
CA GLU A 47 -4.21 9.26 6.28
C GLU A 47 -3.31 8.59 7.31
N ALA A 48 -3.13 7.27 7.21
CA ALA A 48 -2.23 6.50 8.08
C ALA A 48 -0.76 6.97 7.93
N ALA A 49 -0.30 7.19 6.70
CA ALA A 49 1.03 7.75 6.43
C ALA A 49 1.18 9.14 7.06
N LYS A 50 0.18 10.00 6.87
CA LYS A 50 0.15 11.35 7.46
C LYS A 50 0.19 11.31 8.98
N ARG A 51 -0.52 10.38 9.62
CA ARG A 51 -0.48 10.16 11.07
C ARG A 51 0.91 9.77 11.58
N ARG A 52 1.67 9.00 10.79
CA ARG A 52 3.08 8.69 11.08
C ARG A 52 4.07 9.82 10.76
N GLY A 53 3.60 10.95 10.22
CA GLY A 53 4.44 12.07 9.80
C GLY A 53 5.07 11.89 8.41
N HIS A 54 4.61 10.91 7.63
CA HIS A 54 5.03 10.71 6.25
C HIS A 54 4.05 11.36 5.28
N SER A 55 4.56 11.99 4.23
CA SER A 55 3.75 12.49 3.13
C SER A 55 3.69 11.44 2.03
N LEU A 56 2.56 10.74 1.95
CA LEU A 56 2.26 9.80 0.86
C LEU A 56 1.11 10.38 0.04
N THR A 57 1.28 10.46 -1.27
CA THR A 57 0.25 11.00 -2.16
C THR A 57 -0.50 9.91 -2.92
N PHE A 58 -1.74 10.23 -3.32
CA PHE A 58 -2.54 9.35 -4.19
C PHE A 58 -1.85 9.07 -5.52
N GLU A 59 -1.10 10.04 -6.05
CA GLU A 59 -0.35 9.87 -7.29
C GLU A 59 0.76 8.82 -7.16
N GLU A 60 1.50 8.82 -6.05
CA GLU A 60 2.52 7.80 -5.75
C GLU A 60 1.92 6.40 -5.66
N LEU A 61 0.80 6.25 -4.95
CA LEU A 61 0.06 4.99 -4.86
C LEU A 61 -0.45 4.52 -6.23
N ALA A 62 -1.00 5.44 -7.03
CA ALA A 62 -1.51 5.14 -8.37
C ALA A 62 -0.38 4.74 -9.33
N ARG A 63 0.74 5.47 -9.31
CA ARG A 63 1.94 5.18 -10.13
C ARG A 63 2.54 3.83 -9.76
N ALA A 64 2.66 3.53 -8.47
CA ALA A 64 3.14 2.24 -8.00
C ALA A 64 2.20 1.09 -8.42
N ARG A 65 0.88 1.32 -8.44
CA ARG A 65 -0.12 0.33 -8.92
C ARG A 65 0.02 0.05 -10.41
N VAL A 66 0.20 1.07 -11.23
CA VAL A 66 0.43 0.92 -12.68
C VAL A 66 1.75 0.17 -12.95
N ALA A 67 2.81 0.47 -12.18
CA ALA A 67 4.11 -0.18 -12.31
C ALA A 67 4.10 -1.68 -11.98
N VAL A 68 3.10 -2.17 -11.25
CA VAL A 68 2.86 -3.61 -11.04
C VAL A 68 2.10 -4.22 -12.21
N ARG A 69 1.05 -3.54 -12.68
CA ARG A 69 0.19 -4.07 -13.76
C ARG A 69 0.91 -4.15 -15.11
N GLY A 70 1.82 -3.23 -15.40
CA GLY A 70 2.60 -3.21 -16.64
C GLY A 70 3.58 -4.38 -16.83
N ARG A 71 3.91 -5.15 -15.77
CA ARG A 71 4.76 -6.35 -15.86
C ARG A 71 4.00 -7.64 -16.14
N SER A 72 2.67 -7.62 -16.11
CA SER A 72 1.84 -8.81 -16.33
C SER A 72 1.27 -8.89 -17.75
N ALA A 73 1.74 -8.03 -18.66
CA ALA A 73 1.25 -7.91 -20.03
C ALA A 73 2.37 -7.97 -21.09
N ALA A 74 3.52 -8.58 -20.76
CA ALA A 74 4.64 -8.82 -21.68
C ALA A 74 4.98 -10.31 -21.70
#